data_AF-A8XW11-F1
#
_entry.id   AF-A8XW11-F1
#
_cell.length_a   1.000
_cell.length_b   1.000
_cell.length_c   1.000
_cell.angle_alpha   90.00
_cell.angle_beta   90.00
_cell.angle_gamma   90.00
#
_symmetry.space_group_name_H-M   'P 1'
#
loop_
_entity.id
_entity.type
_entity.pdbx_description
1 polymer ?
#
loop_
_entity_poly.entity_id
_entity_poly.type
_entity_poly.pdbx_seq_one_letter_code
_entity_poly.pdbx_strand_id
1 'polypeptide(L)'
;MPSEVPTVAFQRLKKDYQRLLKEPVPYMKAAPLESNILEWRYIIIGAPKTPYEGGIYHGKLLFPKDFPFKPPAILMLTPSGRFQVITVNTRLCLSISDYHPDTWNPAWTVSTIITGLMSFMNDNQPTLGSLNSSESERRLLAKKSKAFNIKDKVFCTMFPEEAQEIRDDIQKMNQEELDSIKDEETAIRNRRRGDASRGVPRLSALLSNMMMIAGVAVLAFAVRYVVLAAINRLTNGEMRFYRLSFQTYLLVAGAFCSICTLAVIFNCGWEDNNNIALASTAHLSETFLFVSVLSSPNETERRQNVRETWFRLSAKGPSVFIAKFVVGTMGLDSEERKILEEENAKFGDLSFLKRHEEAYDKLAKKTLFSFQNAYDNFKFKFFLKTDADSFVRITPLIMNLKTVQHPMLYWGFLDGRAKPFRKGKWKEPEWNLCDRYLPYQLGGGYILSYELVRFLATNAPLFRIYKNEDVSVGAWLAGLDVKYVHDPRFDTEWTSRGCSNEYLITHKHTMQEMTQMYENLKTTGKLCAKEFHFCRRRLSYVYDFSKPPSECCTRVNGTNIP
;
A
#
# COMPACT_ATOMS: atom_id res chain seq x y z
N MET A 1 -38.31 2.00 20.76
CA MET A 1 -37.14 2.04 21.64
C MET A 1 -37.09 0.75 22.45
N PRO A 2 -35.95 0.06 22.47
CA PRO A 2 -35.45 -0.62 23.67
C PRO A 2 -33.98 -0.19 23.91
N SER A 3 -33.65 0.72 24.82
CA SER A 3 -33.55 0.57 26.29
C SER A 3 -32.60 -0.53 26.79
N GLU A 4 -31.35 -0.54 26.32
CA GLU A 4 -30.23 -0.99 27.15
C GLU A 4 -29.52 0.27 27.68
N VAL A 5 -29.77 0.58 28.96
CA VAL A 5 -29.06 1.64 29.69
C VAL A 5 -27.56 1.41 29.51
N PRO A 6 -26.79 2.36 28.97
CA PRO A 6 -25.38 2.12 28.81
C PRO A 6 -24.71 2.11 30.18
N THR A 7 -24.06 0.97 30.45
CA THR A 7 -22.77 0.80 31.11
C THR A 7 -22.14 2.12 31.57
N VAL A 8 -21.88 2.25 32.88
CA VAL A 8 -21.10 3.26 33.64
C VAL A 8 -20.47 4.43 32.84
N ALA A 9 -19.77 4.14 31.74
CA ALA A 9 -19.30 5.09 30.73
C ALA A 9 -20.30 6.18 30.34
N PHE A 10 -21.57 5.86 30.04
CA PHE A 10 -22.53 6.89 29.60
C PHE A 10 -22.84 7.89 30.71
N GLN A 11 -23.08 7.40 31.93
CA GLN A 11 -23.32 8.27 33.09
C GLN A 11 -22.11 9.15 33.37
N ARG A 12 -20.90 8.58 33.26
CA ARG A 12 -19.65 9.30 33.44
C ARG A 12 -19.44 10.38 32.37
N LEU A 13 -19.57 10.04 31.09
CA LEU A 13 -19.38 10.97 29.98
C LEU A 13 -20.43 12.08 29.98
N LYS A 14 -21.67 11.78 30.36
CA LYS A 14 -22.71 12.80 30.55
C LYS A 14 -22.31 13.81 31.64
N LYS A 15 -21.75 13.34 32.75
CA LYS A 15 -21.25 14.20 33.83
C LYS A 15 -20.05 15.02 33.38
N ASP A 16 -19.11 14.42 32.66
CA ASP A 16 -17.94 15.12 32.11
C ASP A 16 -18.36 16.20 31.08
N TYR A 17 -19.39 15.94 30.27
CA TYR A 17 -19.94 16.94 29.35
C TYR A 17 -20.59 18.12 30.07
N GLN A 18 -21.42 17.85 31.08
CA GLN A 18 -21.99 18.90 31.93
C GLN A 18 -20.91 19.73 32.63
N ARG A 19 -19.82 19.09 33.04
CA ARG A 19 -18.67 19.79 33.62
C ARG A 19 -17.98 20.68 32.60
N LEU A 20 -17.73 20.20 31.39
CA LEU A 20 -17.13 21.00 30.31
C LEU A 20 -17.97 22.22 29.94
N LEU A 21 -19.30 22.10 29.96
CA LEU A 21 -20.20 23.24 29.74
C LEU A 21 -20.14 24.27 30.87
N LYS A 22 -19.94 23.83 32.12
CA LYS A 22 -19.82 24.70 33.30
C LYS A 22 -18.43 25.33 33.44
N GLU A 23 -17.40 24.56 33.12
CA GLU A 23 -15.97 24.88 33.27
C GLU A 23 -15.28 24.65 31.92
N PRO A 24 -15.44 25.58 30.95
CA PRO A 24 -14.80 25.47 29.65
C PRO A 24 -13.28 25.55 29.79
N VAL A 25 -12.57 24.76 28.99
CA VAL A 25 -11.10 24.74 29.01
C VAL A 25 -10.57 25.78 28.04
N PRO A 26 -9.64 26.67 28.44
CA PRO A 26 -9.06 27.66 27.54
C PRO A 26 -8.46 27.01 26.28
N TYR A 27 -8.68 27.64 25.12
CA TYR A 27 -8.19 27.20 23.82
C TYR A 27 -8.69 25.84 23.33
N MET A 28 -9.70 25.24 23.98
CA MET A 28 -10.22 23.94 23.59
C MET A 28 -11.74 23.87 23.73
N LYS A 29 -12.40 23.20 22.78
CA LYS A 29 -13.80 22.78 22.92
C LYS A 29 -13.92 21.30 22.63
N ALA A 30 -14.84 20.62 23.30
CA ALA A 30 -15.11 19.21 23.07
C ALA A 30 -16.60 18.91 23.28
N ALA A 31 -17.18 18.09 22.39
CA ALA A 31 -18.58 17.68 22.46
C ALA A 31 -18.76 16.23 21.97
N PRO A 32 -19.70 15.47 22.56
CA PRO A 32 -20.10 14.16 22.05
C PRO A 32 -20.89 14.27 20.74
N LEU A 33 -20.85 13.24 19.90
CA LEU A 33 -21.79 13.11 18.79
C LEU A 33 -23.20 12.79 19.30
N GLU A 34 -24.22 13.41 18.70
CA GLU A 34 -25.63 13.18 19.06
C GLU A 34 -26.04 11.71 18.90
N SER A 35 -25.50 11.03 17.88
CA SER A 35 -25.78 9.62 17.59
C SER A 35 -25.00 8.64 18.47
N ASN A 36 -23.89 9.08 19.08
CA ASN A 36 -23.00 8.20 19.85
C ASN A 36 -22.19 8.97 20.89
N ILE A 37 -22.59 8.90 22.16
CA ILE A 37 -21.87 9.54 23.28
C ILE A 37 -20.44 9.01 23.48
N LEU A 38 -20.12 7.81 22.97
CA LEU A 38 -18.78 7.24 23.10
C LEU A 38 -17.79 7.81 22.08
N GLU A 39 -18.28 8.58 21.10
CA GLU A 39 -17.43 9.29 20.16
C GLU A 39 -17.56 10.79 20.40
N TRP A 40 -16.44 11.41 20.76
CA TRP A 40 -16.37 12.85 20.97
C TRP A 40 -15.47 13.50 19.95
N ARG A 41 -15.74 14.77 19.73
CA ARG A 41 -15.04 15.61 18.79
C ARG A 41 -14.51 16.80 19.56
N TYR A 42 -13.26 17.16 19.29
CA TYR A 42 -12.62 18.25 19.99
C TYR A 42 -11.87 19.15 19.01
N ILE A 43 -11.71 20.40 19.41
CA ILE A 43 -10.90 21.38 18.71
C ILE A 43 -9.85 21.93 19.67
N ILE A 44 -8.64 22.08 19.16
CA ILE A 44 -7.55 22.79 19.85
C ILE A 44 -7.26 24.05 19.04
N ILE A 45 -7.34 25.20 19.70
CA ILE A 45 -6.92 26.48 19.17
C ILE A 45 -5.45 26.65 19.56
N GLY A 46 -4.58 26.90 18.59
CA GLY A 46 -3.15 27.03 18.85
C GLY A 46 -2.86 28.20 19.79
N ALA A 47 -2.16 27.91 20.89
CA ALA A 47 -1.84 28.92 21.90
C ALA A 47 -0.86 29.98 21.36
N PRO A 48 -0.93 31.23 21.86
CA PRO A 48 0.03 32.28 21.51
C PRO A 48 1.47 31.86 21.81
N LYS A 49 2.43 32.37 21.02
CA LYS A 49 3.87 32.08 21.14
C LYS A 49 4.25 30.61 20.90
N THR A 50 3.37 29.82 20.28
CA THR A 50 3.67 28.46 19.85
C THR A 50 3.75 28.39 18.31
N PRO A 51 4.37 27.36 17.72
CA PRO A 51 4.34 27.14 16.28
C PRO A 51 2.93 26.89 15.71
N TYR A 52 1.94 26.69 16.58
CA TYR A 52 0.57 26.37 16.24
C TYR A 52 -0.36 27.59 16.29
N GLU A 53 0.14 28.74 16.73
CA GLU A 53 -0.61 29.99 16.89
C GLU A 53 -1.46 30.32 15.65
N GLY A 54 -2.74 30.63 15.87
CA GLY A 54 -3.71 30.92 14.81
C GLY A 54 -4.28 29.68 14.09
N GLY A 55 -3.76 28.49 14.38
CA GLY A 55 -4.28 27.22 13.86
C GLY A 55 -5.47 26.67 14.66
N ILE A 56 -6.35 25.92 13.99
CA ILE A 56 -7.47 25.20 14.60
C ILE A 56 -7.35 23.72 14.26
N TYR A 57 -7.20 22.87 15.26
CA TYR A 57 -6.94 21.45 15.08
C TYR A 57 -8.13 20.62 15.56
N HIS A 58 -8.87 20.06 14.61
CA HIS A 58 -9.98 19.16 14.85
C HIS A 58 -9.47 17.74 15.08
N GLY A 59 -9.98 17.09 16.12
CA GLY A 59 -9.65 15.74 16.53
C GLY A 59 -10.87 14.96 17.01
N LYS A 60 -10.67 13.67 17.32
CA LYS A 60 -11.72 12.84 17.93
C LYS A 60 -11.19 11.95 19.07
N LEU A 61 -12.05 11.72 20.06
CA LEU A 61 -11.83 10.79 21.17
C LEU A 61 -12.81 9.62 21.01
N LEU A 62 -12.30 8.39 21.09
CA LEU A 62 -13.11 7.18 21.05
C LEU A 62 -13.06 6.51 22.43
N PHE A 63 -14.17 6.56 23.16
CA PHE A 63 -14.29 5.98 24.49
C PHE A 63 -14.72 4.51 24.39
N PRO A 64 -14.04 3.58 25.10
CA PRO A 64 -14.52 2.21 25.23
C PRO A 64 -15.77 2.13 26.11
N LYS A 65 -16.53 1.03 25.98
CA LYS A 65 -17.71 0.77 26.84
C LYS A 65 -17.36 0.70 28.34
N ASP A 66 -16.11 0.35 28.64
CA ASP A 66 -15.59 0.22 30.02
C ASP A 66 -15.04 1.55 30.58
N PHE A 67 -15.20 2.69 29.89
CA PHE A 67 -14.81 4.00 30.44
C PHE A 67 -15.58 4.27 31.75
N PRO A 68 -14.97 4.84 32.81
CA PRO A 68 -13.63 5.40 32.91
C PRO A 68 -12.55 4.41 33.36
N PHE A 69 -12.80 3.11 33.40
CA PHE A 69 -11.79 2.13 33.84
C PHE A 69 -10.71 1.86 32.77
N LYS A 70 -11.04 2.13 31.50
CA LYS A 70 -10.08 2.12 30.39
C LYS A 70 -9.98 3.50 29.73
N PRO A 71 -8.78 3.91 29.26
CA PRO A 71 -8.60 5.17 28.54
C PRO A 71 -9.33 5.21 27.20
N PRO A 72 -9.59 6.41 26.65
CA PRO A 72 -10.01 6.55 25.26
C PRO A 72 -8.83 6.44 24.27
N ALA A 73 -9.15 6.13 23.02
CA ALA A 73 -8.24 6.35 21.91
C ALA A 73 -8.32 7.82 21.46
N ILE A 74 -7.15 8.44 21.22
CA ILE A 74 -7.03 9.85 20.84
C ILE A 74 -6.53 9.94 19.41
N LEU A 75 -7.23 10.70 18.54
CA LEU A 75 -6.87 10.85 17.14
C LEU A 75 -6.91 12.32 16.71
N MET A 76 -6.00 12.72 15.83
CA MET A 76 -5.94 14.04 15.20
C MET A 76 -6.46 13.97 13.77
N LEU A 77 -7.36 14.87 13.37
CA LEU A 77 -7.92 14.91 12.02
C LEU A 77 -7.21 15.97 11.17
N THR A 78 -7.01 17.16 11.74
CA THR A 78 -6.36 18.28 11.05
C THR A 78 -4.84 18.13 11.02
N PRO A 79 -4.18 18.30 9.86
CA PRO A 79 -2.72 18.28 9.77
C PRO A 79 -2.07 19.34 10.68
N SER A 80 -1.26 18.90 11.65
CA SER A 80 -0.57 19.79 12.59
C SER A 80 0.96 19.80 12.46
N GLY A 81 1.54 18.80 11.79
CA GLY A 81 2.99 18.60 11.74
C GLY A 81 3.57 18.04 13.05
N ARG A 82 2.74 17.90 14.09
CA ARG A 82 3.10 17.25 15.35
C ARG A 82 2.56 15.84 15.47
N PHE A 83 1.34 15.64 14.98
CA PHE A 83 0.66 14.35 15.02
C PHE A 83 0.29 13.90 13.62
N GLN A 84 0.34 12.60 13.40
CA GLN A 84 -0.11 11.97 12.18
C GLN A 84 -1.65 12.04 12.11
N VAL A 85 -2.17 12.39 10.94
CA VAL A 85 -3.62 12.58 10.73
C VAL A 85 -4.36 11.27 10.55
N ILE A 86 -5.65 11.25 10.89
CA ILE A 86 -6.51 10.05 10.85
C ILE A 86 -6.62 9.36 9.49
N THR A 87 -6.22 9.97 8.38
CA THR A 87 -6.25 9.30 7.07
C THR A 87 -5.41 8.02 7.04
N VAL A 88 -4.59 7.78 8.08
CA VAL A 88 -3.85 6.54 8.35
C VAL A 88 -4.38 5.72 9.56
N ASN A 89 -5.54 6.06 10.13
CA ASN A 89 -6.10 5.49 11.37
C ASN A 89 -5.14 5.49 12.57
N THR A 90 -4.14 6.37 12.58
CA THR A 90 -3.14 6.42 13.65
C THR A 90 -3.77 6.92 14.95
N ARG A 91 -3.72 6.06 15.98
CA ARG A 91 -4.04 6.42 17.36
C ARG A 91 -2.78 7.01 18.00
N LEU A 92 -2.94 8.08 18.78
CA LEU A 92 -1.83 8.73 19.46
C LEU A 92 -1.51 8.00 20.76
N CYS A 93 -0.25 7.58 20.92
CA CYS A 93 0.23 6.94 22.15
C CYS A 93 0.68 8.01 23.14
N LEU A 94 -0.19 8.35 24.09
CA LEU A 94 0.05 9.30 25.17
C LEU A 94 -0.18 8.56 26.49
N SER A 95 0.42 9.00 27.60
CA SER A 95 0.21 8.41 28.93
C SER A 95 -1.26 8.37 29.39
N ILE A 96 -2.12 9.11 28.68
CA ILE A 96 -3.57 9.25 28.91
C ILE A 96 -4.42 8.50 27.85
N SER A 97 -3.82 7.72 26.95
CA SER A 97 -4.52 7.02 25.87
C SER A 97 -4.56 5.49 26.03
N ASP A 98 -5.31 4.82 25.16
CA ASP A 98 -5.58 3.37 25.17
C ASP A 98 -4.33 2.48 25.11
N TYR A 99 -3.17 3.03 24.74
CA TYR A 99 -1.88 2.35 24.74
C TYR A 99 -1.29 2.13 26.14
N HIS A 100 -1.68 2.94 27.13
CA HIS A 100 -1.12 2.88 28.48
C HIS A 100 -2.20 2.71 29.55
N PRO A 101 -2.90 1.56 29.59
CA PRO A 101 -3.90 1.28 30.61
C PRO A 101 -3.30 1.25 32.02
N ASP A 102 -2.01 0.92 32.18
CA ASP A 102 -1.35 0.84 33.49
C ASP A 102 -1.09 2.22 34.12
N THR A 103 -0.94 3.27 33.30
CA THR A 103 -0.75 4.65 33.79
C THR A 103 -2.05 5.44 33.84
N TRP A 104 -3.16 4.81 33.47
CA TRP A 104 -4.46 5.45 33.39
C TRP A 104 -5.07 5.68 34.77
N ASN A 105 -5.52 6.90 35.03
CA ASN A 105 -6.29 7.22 36.23
C ASN A 105 -7.78 7.39 35.86
N PRO A 106 -8.68 6.50 36.34
CA PRO A 106 -10.12 6.63 36.12
C PRO A 106 -10.74 7.95 36.60
N ALA A 107 -10.07 8.71 37.46
CA ALA A 107 -10.51 10.04 37.90
C ALA A 107 -10.31 11.13 36.83
N TRP A 108 -9.47 10.91 35.81
CA TRP A 108 -9.25 11.90 34.75
C TRP A 108 -10.50 12.12 33.94
N THR A 109 -10.84 13.40 33.75
CA THR A 109 -12.03 13.83 33.01
C THR A 109 -11.68 14.13 31.56
N VAL A 110 -12.70 14.25 30.69
CA VAL A 110 -12.47 14.72 29.31
C VAL A 110 -11.68 16.04 29.27
N SER A 111 -11.95 16.98 30.18
CA SER A 111 -11.18 18.23 30.34
C SER A 111 -9.70 18.00 30.61
N THR A 112 -9.38 17.01 31.45
CA THR A 112 -7.99 16.62 31.77
C THR A 112 -7.31 15.99 30.56
N ILE A 113 -8.04 15.16 29.80
CA ILE A 113 -7.53 14.47 28.62
C ILE A 113 -7.12 15.47 27.52
N ILE A 114 -8.03 16.40 27.18
CA ILE A 114 -7.73 17.41 26.14
C ILE A 114 -6.64 18.38 26.59
N THR A 115 -6.60 18.76 27.88
CA THR A 115 -5.52 19.57 28.44
C THR A 115 -4.16 18.84 28.34
N GLY A 116 -4.12 17.55 28.66
CA GLY A 116 -2.92 16.72 28.51
C GLY A 116 -2.45 16.62 27.06
N LEU A 117 -3.39 16.48 26.12
CA LEU A 117 -3.10 16.47 24.69
C LEU A 117 -2.49 17.81 24.23
N MET A 118 -3.04 18.95 24.67
CA MET A 118 -2.50 20.27 24.34
C MET A 118 -1.10 20.48 24.92
N SER A 119 -0.87 20.03 26.16
CA SER A 119 0.48 20.04 26.76
C SER A 119 1.46 19.24 25.89
N PHE A 120 1.05 18.04 25.45
CA PHE A 120 1.89 17.18 24.63
C PHE A 120 2.12 17.70 23.20
N MET A 121 1.15 18.44 22.67
CA MET A 121 1.26 19.11 21.37
C MET A 121 2.38 20.16 21.37
N ASN A 122 2.54 20.87 22.49
CA ASN A 122 3.58 21.89 22.67
C ASN A 122 4.94 21.33 23.11
N ASP A 123 5.00 20.06 23.51
CA ASP A 123 6.23 19.35 23.80
C ASP A 123 6.85 18.75 22.53
N ASN A 124 8.15 18.46 22.58
CA ASN A 124 8.94 17.83 21.52
C ASN A 124 9.23 16.34 21.78
N GLN A 125 8.69 15.76 22.86
CA GLN A 125 8.86 14.34 23.16
C GLN A 125 8.33 13.45 22.01
N PRO A 126 9.11 12.49 21.50
CA PRO A 126 8.65 11.57 20.47
C PRO A 126 7.68 10.54 21.06
N THR A 127 6.55 10.34 20.40
CA THR A 127 5.58 9.27 20.70
C THR A 127 5.05 8.62 19.44
N LEU A 128 4.38 7.46 19.56
CA LEU A 128 3.73 6.82 18.42
C LEU A 128 2.66 7.74 17.83
N GLY A 129 2.75 7.97 16.52
CA GLY A 129 1.93 8.92 15.80
C GLY A 129 2.42 10.36 15.86
N SER A 130 3.61 10.63 16.42
CA SER A 130 4.25 11.95 16.32
C SER A 130 4.99 12.14 14.99
N LEU A 131 5.11 13.39 14.56
CA LEU A 131 5.86 13.82 13.38
C LEU A 131 6.97 14.80 13.79
N ASN A 132 8.12 14.70 13.12
CA ASN A 132 9.27 15.60 13.31
C ASN A 132 9.29 16.70 12.24
N SER A 133 8.22 17.50 12.17
CA SER A 133 8.21 18.70 11.31
C SER A 133 8.93 19.88 11.95
N SER A 134 9.55 20.71 11.12
CA SER A 134 10.16 21.97 11.55
C SER A 134 9.11 22.96 12.04
N GLU A 135 9.53 23.96 12.82
CA GLU A 135 8.60 25.01 13.28
C GLU A 135 7.97 25.79 12.10
N SER A 136 8.71 26.03 11.02
CA SER A 136 8.18 26.69 9.83
C SER A 136 7.08 25.87 9.15
N GLU A 137 7.22 24.55 9.12
CA GLU A 137 6.18 23.64 8.63
C GLU A 137 4.95 23.66 9.53
N ARG A 138 5.13 23.63 10.85
CA ARG A 138 4.01 23.70 11.81
C ARG A 138 3.23 25.01 11.65
N ARG A 139 3.92 26.15 11.47
CA ARG A 139 3.30 27.45 11.20
C ARG A 139 2.56 27.50 9.87
N LEU A 140 3.10 26.92 8.81
CA LEU A 140 2.40 26.80 7.52
C LEU A 140 1.12 25.96 7.65
N LEU A 141 1.19 24.85 8.39
CA LEU A 141 0.02 23.99 8.64
C LEU A 141 -1.02 24.69 9.52
N ALA A 142 -0.61 25.52 10.48
CA ALA A 142 -1.52 26.37 11.25
C ALA A 142 -2.35 27.29 10.33
N LYS A 143 -1.70 27.98 9.37
CA LYS A 143 -2.40 28.84 8.38
C LYS A 143 -3.42 28.05 7.54
N LYS A 144 -3.09 26.80 7.17
CA LYS A 144 -3.93 25.95 6.31
C LYS A 144 -5.06 25.23 7.05
N SER A 145 -4.95 25.09 8.37
CA SER A 145 -5.86 24.31 9.21
C SER A 145 -7.32 24.77 9.08
N LYS A 146 -7.56 26.08 9.06
CA LYS A 146 -8.87 26.73 8.88
C LYS A 146 -9.57 26.29 7.60
N ALA A 147 -8.91 26.45 6.45
CA ALA A 147 -9.44 26.07 5.14
C ALA A 147 -9.64 24.54 4.99
N PHE A 148 -8.86 23.74 5.73
CA PHE A 148 -9.04 22.30 5.80
C PHE A 148 -10.31 21.93 6.57
N ASN A 149 -10.54 22.52 7.74
CA ASN A 149 -11.65 22.16 8.62
C ASN A 149 -13.03 22.51 8.05
N ILE A 150 -13.15 23.61 7.28
CA ILE A 150 -14.43 23.99 6.65
C ILE A 150 -14.93 22.97 5.61
N LYS A 151 -14.03 22.14 5.07
CA LYS A 151 -14.41 21.06 4.15
C LYS A 151 -15.05 19.88 4.89
N ASP A 152 -14.83 19.76 6.20
CA ASP A 152 -15.41 18.72 7.03
C ASP A 152 -16.82 19.13 7.49
N LYS A 153 -17.83 18.40 6.99
CA LYS A 153 -19.24 18.62 7.34
C LYS A 153 -19.49 18.39 8.83
N VAL A 154 -18.80 17.43 9.45
CA VAL A 154 -18.98 17.11 10.87
C VAL A 154 -18.44 18.25 11.73
N PHE A 155 -17.27 18.78 11.39
CA PHE A 155 -16.72 20.00 12.02
C PHE A 155 -17.71 21.16 11.93
N CYS A 156 -18.21 21.46 10.73
CA CYS A 156 -19.16 22.57 10.53
C CYS A 156 -20.48 22.40 11.30
N THR A 157 -20.90 21.16 11.53
CA THR A 157 -22.16 20.88 12.23
C THR A 157 -22.02 21.01 13.75
N MET A 158 -20.89 20.58 14.32
CA MET A 158 -20.71 20.58 15.79
C MET A 158 -20.07 21.86 16.34
N PHE A 159 -19.32 22.58 15.50
CA PHE A 159 -18.62 23.82 15.85
C PHE A 159 -19.07 24.94 14.91
N PRO A 160 -20.37 25.30 14.92
CA PRO A 160 -20.94 26.25 13.96
C PRO A 160 -20.40 27.67 14.14
N GLU A 161 -20.13 28.08 15.39
CA GLU A 161 -19.56 29.39 15.71
C GLU A 161 -18.16 29.53 15.08
N GLU A 162 -17.28 28.55 15.30
CA GLU A 162 -15.94 28.52 14.71
C GLU A 162 -15.98 28.40 13.20
N ALA A 163 -16.90 27.58 12.67
CA ALA A 163 -17.02 27.42 11.23
C ALA A 163 -17.46 28.73 10.55
N GLN A 164 -18.30 29.54 11.22
CA GLN A 164 -18.69 30.85 10.72
C GLN A 164 -17.52 31.85 10.81
N GLU A 165 -16.84 31.92 11.96
CA GLU A 165 -15.66 32.78 12.14
C GLU A 165 -14.57 32.48 11.09
N ILE A 166 -14.29 31.19 10.84
CA ILE A 166 -13.33 30.78 9.82
C ILE A 166 -13.79 31.19 8.42
N ARG A 167 -15.09 31.10 8.10
CA ARG A 167 -15.60 31.53 6.78
C ARG A 167 -15.42 33.03 6.59
N ASP A 168 -15.70 33.81 7.63
CA ASP A 168 -15.54 35.26 7.60
C ASP A 168 -14.05 35.65 7.48
N ASP A 169 -13.16 34.94 8.19
CA ASP A 169 -11.71 35.10 8.06
C ASP A 169 -11.24 34.80 6.64
N ILE A 170 -11.64 33.65 6.06
CA ILE A 170 -11.25 33.26 4.70
C ILE A 170 -11.77 34.25 3.66
N GLN A 171 -12.95 34.83 3.85
CA GLN A 171 -13.50 35.85 2.94
C GLN A 171 -12.72 37.17 3.01
N LYS A 172 -12.11 37.50 4.16
CA LYS A 172 -11.28 38.69 4.34
C LYS A 172 -9.82 38.48 3.90
N MET A 173 -9.40 37.26 3.59
CA MET A 173 -8.05 36.98 3.11
C MET A 173 -7.83 37.58 1.72
N ASN A 174 -6.87 38.49 1.60
CA ASN A 174 -6.51 39.10 0.32
C ASN A 174 -5.70 38.12 -0.54
N GLN A 175 -5.70 38.35 -1.87
CA GLN A 175 -4.98 37.52 -2.83
C GLN A 175 -3.47 37.43 -2.52
N GLU A 176 -2.87 38.51 -2.02
CA GLU A 176 -1.46 38.56 -1.62
C GLU A 176 -1.13 37.59 -0.47
N GLU A 177 -2.03 37.44 0.49
CA GLU A 177 -1.85 36.52 1.63
C GLU A 177 -1.95 35.07 1.17
N LEU A 178 -2.89 34.78 0.27
CA LEU A 178 -3.03 33.47 -0.38
C LEU A 178 -1.78 33.08 -1.18
N ASP A 179 -1.17 34.02 -1.90
CA ASP A 179 0.03 33.76 -2.69
C ASP A 179 1.27 33.60 -1.79
N SER A 180 1.36 34.36 -0.69
CA SER A 180 2.42 34.17 0.32
C SER A 180 2.42 32.75 0.93
N ILE A 181 1.25 32.17 1.16
CA ILE A 181 1.09 30.80 1.69
C ILE A 181 1.59 29.76 0.66
N LYS A 182 1.32 29.99 -0.63
CA LYS A 182 1.80 29.10 -1.72
C LYS A 182 3.31 29.19 -1.92
N ASP A 183 3.88 30.38 -1.80
CA ASP A 183 5.32 30.60 -1.92
C ASP A 183 6.07 29.95 -0.75
N GLU A 184 5.57 30.11 0.48
CA GLU A 184 6.12 29.49 1.68
C GLU A 184 6.06 27.95 1.59
N GLU A 185 4.94 27.39 1.09
CA GLU A 185 4.83 25.96 0.79
C GLU A 185 5.86 25.48 -0.25
N THR A 186 6.05 26.24 -1.32
CA THR A 186 7.00 25.91 -2.39
C THR A 186 8.44 25.94 -1.85
N ALA A 187 8.78 26.94 -1.05
CA ALA A 187 10.08 27.08 -0.41
C ALA A 187 10.39 25.93 0.57
N ILE A 188 9.41 25.51 1.38
CA ILE A 188 9.54 24.37 2.29
C ILE A 188 9.70 23.06 1.50
N ARG A 189 8.90 22.88 0.43
CA ARG A 189 9.00 21.71 -0.46
C ARG A 189 10.39 21.60 -1.10
N ASN A 190 10.96 22.73 -1.52
CA ASN A 190 12.29 22.78 -2.11
C ASN A 190 13.41 22.50 -1.08
N ARG A 191 13.26 22.97 0.17
CA ARG A 191 14.19 22.64 1.26
C ARG A 191 14.22 21.14 1.58
N ARG A 192 13.06 20.46 1.63
CA ARG A 192 13.00 19.00 1.80
C ARG A 192 13.72 18.24 0.69
N ARG A 193 13.73 18.76 -0.55
CA ARG A 193 14.52 18.19 -1.66
C ARG A 193 16.02 18.42 -1.52
N GLY A 194 16.42 19.60 -1.02
CA GLY A 194 17.83 19.95 -0.83
C GLY A 194 18.54 19.16 0.27
N ASP A 195 17.81 18.70 1.30
CA ASP A 195 18.40 17.84 2.35
C ASP A 195 18.48 16.37 1.91
N ALA A 196 17.57 15.93 1.04
CA ALA A 196 17.61 14.59 0.44
C ALA A 196 18.80 14.38 -0.51
N SER A 197 19.42 15.45 -1.03
CA SER A 197 20.55 15.39 -1.97
C SER A 197 21.94 15.44 -1.31
N ARG A 198 22.03 15.55 0.03
CA ARG A 198 23.31 15.56 0.76
C ARG A 198 23.96 14.16 0.91
N GLY A 199 23.37 13.11 0.31
CA GLY A 199 23.82 11.72 0.45
C GLY A 199 24.69 11.14 -0.68
N VAL A 200 25.10 11.90 -1.72
CA VAL A 200 25.87 11.35 -2.86
C VAL A 200 27.07 12.27 -3.24
N PRO A 201 28.30 11.75 -3.49
CA PRO A 201 29.48 12.61 -3.68
C PRO A 201 29.53 13.34 -5.04
N ARG A 202 29.89 14.63 -5.01
CA ARG A 202 30.05 15.60 -6.13
C ARG A 202 31.08 15.26 -7.24
N LEU A 203 31.77 14.13 -7.20
CA LEU A 203 32.90 13.83 -8.09
C LEU A 203 32.43 13.43 -9.52
N SER A 204 31.27 12.78 -9.63
CA SER A 204 30.72 12.32 -10.92
C SER A 204 30.27 13.47 -11.83
N ALA A 205 29.67 14.52 -11.26
CA ALA A 205 29.18 15.67 -12.00
C ALA A 205 30.32 16.54 -12.60
N LEU A 206 31.42 16.69 -11.85
CA LEU A 206 32.62 17.40 -12.34
C LEU A 206 33.29 16.68 -13.51
N LEU A 207 33.42 15.35 -13.42
CA LEU A 207 33.98 14.53 -14.49
C LEU A 207 33.09 14.55 -15.75
N SER A 208 31.77 14.53 -15.58
CA SER A 208 30.81 14.63 -16.70
C SER A 208 30.91 15.97 -17.42
N ASN A 209 31.02 17.09 -16.69
CA ASN A 209 31.13 18.42 -17.30
C ASN A 209 32.47 18.61 -18.01
N MET A 210 33.57 18.07 -17.47
CA MET A 210 34.88 18.09 -18.10
C MET A 210 34.91 17.29 -19.41
N MET A 211 34.26 16.13 -19.46
CA MET A 211 34.15 15.30 -20.67
C MET A 211 33.34 16.01 -21.77
N MET A 212 32.25 16.71 -21.41
CA MET A 212 31.45 17.48 -22.37
C MET A 212 32.22 18.66 -22.97
N ILE A 213 32.96 19.42 -22.15
CA ILE A 213 33.78 20.55 -22.64
C ILE A 213 34.88 20.07 -23.58
N ALA A 214 35.54 18.95 -23.25
CA ALA A 214 36.55 18.33 -24.11
C ALA A 214 35.94 17.90 -25.46
N GLY A 215 34.75 17.29 -25.45
CA GLY A 215 34.04 16.88 -26.67
C GLY A 215 33.70 18.05 -27.60
N VAL A 216 33.22 19.17 -27.05
CA VAL A 216 32.92 20.39 -27.82
C VAL A 216 34.19 21.00 -28.41
N ALA A 217 35.30 21.02 -27.67
CA ALA A 217 36.58 21.53 -28.15
C ALA A 217 37.15 20.70 -29.31
N VAL A 218 37.05 19.37 -29.23
CA VAL A 218 37.47 18.45 -30.30
C VAL A 218 36.62 18.66 -31.55
N LEU A 219 35.30 18.83 -31.40
CA LEU A 219 34.39 19.10 -32.51
C LEU A 219 34.73 20.44 -33.20
N ALA A 220 34.99 21.49 -32.41
CA ALA A 220 35.36 22.80 -32.94
C ALA A 220 36.69 22.77 -33.72
N PHE A 221 37.69 22.02 -33.23
CA PHE A 221 38.96 21.84 -33.94
C PHE A 221 38.80 21.02 -35.23
N ALA A 222 37.99 19.97 -35.21
CA ALA A 222 37.70 19.17 -36.39
C ALA A 222 36.99 20.00 -37.48
N VAL A 223 35.99 20.81 -37.11
CA VAL A 223 35.32 21.72 -38.04
C VAL A 223 36.30 22.75 -38.60
N ARG A 224 37.14 23.36 -37.75
CA ARG A 224 38.16 24.32 -38.19
C ARG A 224 39.16 23.69 -39.17
N TYR A 225 39.60 22.46 -38.92
CA TYR A 225 40.51 21.74 -39.82
C TYR A 225 39.86 21.44 -41.17
N VAL A 226 38.60 21.00 -41.19
CA VAL A 226 37.85 20.75 -42.43
C VAL A 226 37.64 22.03 -43.23
N VAL A 227 37.29 23.14 -42.57
CA VAL A 227 37.11 24.44 -43.22
C VAL A 227 38.44 24.94 -43.81
N LEU A 228 39.54 24.85 -43.06
CA LEU A 228 40.86 25.26 -43.55
C LEU A 228 41.35 24.35 -44.69
N ALA A 229 41.12 23.04 -44.61
CA ALA A 229 41.46 22.09 -45.66
C ALA A 229 40.61 22.30 -46.93
N ALA A 230 39.34 22.69 -46.79
CA ALA A 230 38.47 23.06 -47.90
C ALA A 230 38.90 24.38 -48.55
N ILE A 231 39.22 25.40 -47.75
CA ILE A 231 39.71 26.71 -48.24
C ILE A 231 41.04 26.54 -48.97
N ASN A 232 41.99 25.79 -48.41
CA ASN A 232 43.33 25.61 -48.98
C ASN A 232 43.36 24.73 -50.24
N ARG A 233 42.28 23.98 -50.53
CA ARG A 233 42.14 23.14 -51.73
C ARG A 233 41.22 23.75 -52.79
N LEU A 234 40.37 24.72 -52.44
CA LEU A 234 39.68 25.61 -53.40
C LEU A 234 40.67 26.52 -54.13
N THR A 235 41.79 26.87 -53.51
CA THR A 235 42.89 27.63 -54.11
C THR A 235 43.76 26.82 -55.08
N ASN A 236 43.72 25.48 -55.05
CA ASN A 236 44.63 24.59 -55.81
C ASN A 236 43.96 23.69 -56.88
N GLY A 237 42.66 23.87 -57.18
CA GLY A 237 42.07 23.39 -58.44
C GLY A 237 41.95 21.88 -58.69
N GLU A 238 41.91 21.01 -57.67
CA GLU A 238 41.74 19.55 -57.87
C GLU A 238 40.34 19.05 -57.48
N MET A 239 39.53 18.67 -58.47
CA MET A 239 38.10 18.34 -58.31
C MET A 239 37.79 16.86 -58.63
N ARG A 240 38.52 15.89 -58.06
CA ARG A 240 38.24 14.45 -58.33
C ARG A 240 38.13 13.49 -57.14
N PHE A 241 38.29 13.94 -55.89
CA PHE A 241 38.24 13.05 -54.70
C PHE A 241 37.03 13.27 -53.77
N TYR A 242 35.90 13.75 -54.31
CA TYR A 242 34.76 14.19 -53.48
C TYR A 242 33.86 13.07 -52.91
N ARG A 243 33.87 11.84 -53.44
CA ARG A 243 32.93 10.79 -53.00
C ARG A 243 33.41 9.94 -51.82
N LEU A 244 34.71 9.68 -51.68
CA LEU A 244 35.20 8.75 -50.66
C LEU A 244 35.36 9.41 -49.28
N SER A 245 35.74 10.70 -49.21
CA SER A 245 36.00 11.40 -47.94
C SER A 245 34.72 11.84 -47.21
N PHE A 246 33.66 12.17 -47.96
CA PHE A 246 32.39 12.61 -47.38
C PHE A 246 31.62 11.46 -46.71
N GLN A 247 31.69 10.25 -47.26
CA GLN A 247 31.09 9.05 -46.64
C GLN A 247 31.78 8.69 -45.32
N THR A 248 33.10 8.75 -45.27
CA THR A 248 33.86 8.51 -44.04
C THR A 248 33.54 9.55 -42.97
N TYR A 249 33.35 10.82 -43.35
CA TYR A 249 32.97 11.89 -42.43
C TYR A 249 31.55 11.70 -41.86
N LEU A 250 30.58 11.33 -42.69
CA LEU A 250 29.21 11.00 -42.25
C LEU A 250 29.18 9.81 -41.28
N LEU A 251 30.01 8.79 -41.52
CA LEU A 251 30.11 7.63 -40.64
C LEU A 251 30.71 7.99 -39.28
N VAL A 252 31.78 8.79 -39.25
CA VAL A 252 32.41 9.23 -38.01
C VAL A 252 31.50 10.18 -37.22
N ALA A 253 30.83 11.12 -37.89
CA ALA A 253 29.87 12.02 -37.27
C ALA A 253 28.65 11.27 -36.73
N GLY A 254 28.13 10.28 -37.47
CA GLY A 254 27.03 9.42 -37.04
C GLY A 254 27.39 8.55 -35.84
N ALA A 255 28.59 7.98 -35.82
CA ALA A 255 29.10 7.20 -34.68
C ALA A 255 29.27 8.08 -33.43
N PHE A 256 29.82 9.29 -33.58
CA PHE A 256 30.00 10.22 -32.46
C PHE A 256 28.66 10.72 -31.91
N CYS A 257 27.70 11.05 -32.78
CA CYS A 257 26.36 11.44 -32.36
C CYS A 257 25.66 10.29 -31.61
N SER A 258 25.78 9.06 -32.11
CA SER A 258 25.24 7.86 -31.47
C SER A 258 25.84 7.62 -30.09
N ILE A 259 27.16 7.76 -29.93
CA ILE A 259 27.86 7.65 -28.65
C ILE A 259 27.45 8.76 -27.70
N CYS A 260 27.29 10.00 -28.18
CA CYS A 260 26.78 11.11 -27.37
C CYS A 260 25.33 10.89 -26.93
N THR A 261 24.43 10.39 -27.79
CA THR A 261 23.07 10.02 -27.39
C THR A 261 23.05 8.86 -26.42
N LEU A 262 23.91 7.85 -26.58
CA LEU A 262 24.01 6.74 -25.63
C LEU A 262 24.57 7.20 -24.28
N ALA A 263 25.54 8.12 -24.27
CA ALA A 263 26.05 8.74 -23.05
C ALA A 263 25.02 9.64 -22.38
N VAL A 264 24.20 10.38 -23.13
CA VAL A 264 23.06 11.15 -22.60
C VAL A 264 21.96 10.21 -22.09
N ILE A 265 21.68 9.09 -22.75
CA ILE A 265 20.70 8.09 -22.28
C ILE A 265 21.21 7.35 -21.05
N PHE A 266 22.51 7.07 -20.94
CA PHE A 266 23.11 6.46 -19.74
C PHE A 266 23.24 7.44 -18.58
N ASN A 267 23.56 8.72 -18.84
CA ASN A 267 23.63 9.76 -17.79
C ASN A 267 22.26 10.37 -17.44
N CYS A 268 21.26 10.30 -18.33
CA CYS A 268 19.84 10.58 -18.01
C CYS A 268 19.08 9.31 -17.63
N GLY A 269 19.78 8.18 -17.52
CA GLY A 269 19.22 6.86 -17.29
C GLY A 269 19.25 6.42 -15.83
N TRP A 270 19.35 7.31 -14.84
CA TRP A 270 19.05 6.97 -13.44
C TRP A 270 19.00 8.18 -12.51
N GLU A 271 17.84 8.84 -12.41
CA GLU A 271 17.36 9.52 -11.19
C GLU A 271 15.87 9.89 -11.34
N ASP A 272 15.01 8.91 -11.62
CA ASP A 272 13.57 9.06 -11.34
C ASP A 272 13.35 8.83 -9.84
N ASN A 273 13.75 9.81 -9.03
CA ASN A 273 13.25 9.98 -7.68
C ASN A 273 12.91 11.44 -7.43
N ASN A 274 11.64 11.66 -7.08
CA ASN A 274 11.05 12.90 -6.60
C ASN A 274 10.62 13.94 -7.63
N ASN A 275 9.92 13.54 -8.69
CA ASN A 275 8.86 14.41 -9.25
C ASN A 275 7.79 13.77 -10.15
N ILE A 276 7.33 12.54 -9.90
CA ILE A 276 6.04 12.06 -10.41
C ILE A 276 5.28 11.35 -9.29
N ALA A 277 4.63 12.13 -8.45
CA ALA A 277 3.48 11.68 -7.65
C ALA A 277 2.40 12.76 -7.63
N LEU A 278 2.20 13.47 -8.75
CA LEU A 278 1.02 14.30 -8.98
C LEU A 278 0.89 14.66 -10.47
N ALA A 279 0.94 13.65 -11.33
CA ALA A 279 0.40 13.72 -12.68
C ALA A 279 -0.23 12.36 -13.05
N SER A 280 -1.56 12.35 -13.10
CA SER A 280 -2.43 11.24 -13.53
C SER A 280 -2.63 10.01 -12.60
N THR A 281 -3.00 10.22 -11.33
CA THR A 281 -4.02 9.33 -10.73
C THR A 281 -5.45 9.88 -10.90
N ALA A 282 -5.58 10.97 -11.65
CA ALA A 282 -6.83 11.50 -12.20
C ALA A 282 -7.25 10.67 -13.42
N HIS A 283 -7.66 9.41 -13.21
CA HIS A 283 -8.69 8.65 -13.97
C HIS A 283 -8.68 7.13 -13.73
N LEU A 284 -7.82 6.56 -12.87
CA LEU A 284 -7.91 5.13 -12.56
C LEU A 284 -9.16 4.85 -11.72
N SER A 285 -10.11 4.10 -12.29
CA SER A 285 -11.29 3.63 -11.59
C SER A 285 -10.89 2.67 -10.46
N GLU A 286 -11.29 2.96 -9.23
CA GLU A 286 -11.08 2.08 -8.09
C GLU A 286 -11.82 0.75 -8.29
N THR A 287 -11.12 -0.37 -8.12
CA THR A 287 -11.72 -1.72 -8.13
C THR A 287 -11.89 -2.26 -6.71
N PHE A 288 -12.98 -2.98 -6.42
CA PHE A 288 -13.16 -3.55 -5.09
C PHE A 288 -12.16 -4.69 -4.81
N LEU A 289 -11.91 -5.57 -5.78
CA LEU A 289 -11.01 -6.72 -5.66
C LEU A 289 -10.05 -6.80 -6.86
N PHE A 290 -8.75 -6.66 -6.60
CA PHE A 290 -7.72 -6.98 -7.59
C PHE A 290 -7.29 -8.43 -7.43
N VAL A 291 -7.33 -9.22 -8.49
CA VAL A 291 -6.96 -10.65 -8.48
C VAL A 291 -5.66 -10.82 -9.25
N SER A 292 -4.63 -11.31 -8.57
CA SER A 292 -3.34 -11.65 -9.14
C SER A 292 -3.22 -13.17 -9.25
N VAL A 293 -3.32 -13.69 -10.46
CA VAL A 293 -3.15 -15.11 -10.76
C VAL A 293 -1.68 -15.36 -11.12
N LEU A 294 -0.94 -16.07 -10.27
CA LEU A 294 0.43 -16.44 -10.58
C LEU A 294 0.44 -17.55 -11.64
N SER A 295 1.11 -17.29 -12.76
CA SER A 295 1.22 -18.25 -13.87
C SER A 295 2.60 -18.21 -14.51
N SER A 296 3.03 -19.31 -15.10
CA SER A 296 4.31 -19.42 -15.81
C SER A 296 4.13 -19.06 -17.30
N PRO A 297 5.18 -18.61 -18.00
CA PRO A 297 5.12 -18.23 -19.42
C PRO A 297 4.45 -19.29 -20.30
N ASN A 298 4.81 -20.56 -20.10
CA ASN A 298 4.34 -21.71 -20.86
C ASN A 298 2.93 -22.22 -20.50
N GLU A 299 2.22 -21.57 -19.57
CA GLU A 299 0.88 -21.98 -19.12
C GLU A 299 -0.26 -21.31 -19.92
N THR A 300 -0.07 -21.05 -21.22
CA THR A 300 -1.05 -20.38 -22.08
C THR A 300 -2.42 -21.07 -22.08
N GLU A 301 -2.45 -22.41 -22.24
CA GLU A 301 -3.69 -23.19 -22.19
C GLU A 301 -4.37 -23.09 -20.83
N ARG A 302 -3.60 -23.04 -19.75
CA ARG A 302 -4.13 -22.94 -18.39
C ARG A 302 -4.74 -21.58 -18.11
N ARG A 303 -4.07 -20.50 -18.55
CA ARG A 303 -4.64 -19.15 -18.52
C ARG A 303 -5.95 -19.08 -19.30
N GLN A 304 -5.97 -19.70 -20.49
CA GLN A 304 -7.19 -19.78 -21.29
C GLN A 304 -8.32 -20.53 -20.57
N ASN A 305 -8.02 -21.66 -19.93
CA ASN A 305 -8.99 -22.40 -19.13
C ASN A 305 -9.57 -21.55 -17.99
N VAL A 306 -8.73 -20.78 -17.27
CA VAL A 306 -9.19 -19.85 -16.22
C VAL A 306 -10.10 -18.75 -16.79
N ARG A 307 -9.75 -18.17 -17.96
CA ARG A 307 -10.58 -17.17 -18.66
C ARG A 307 -11.95 -17.71 -19.06
N GLU A 308 -12.01 -18.98 -19.46
CA GLU A 308 -13.23 -19.63 -19.95
C GLU A 308 -14.11 -20.19 -18.83
N THR A 309 -13.54 -20.35 -17.63
CA THR A 309 -14.23 -20.89 -16.46
C THR A 309 -14.57 -19.80 -15.46
N TRP A 310 -13.82 -19.68 -14.36
CA TRP A 310 -14.24 -18.91 -13.20
C TRP A 310 -14.16 -17.39 -13.39
N PHE A 311 -13.39 -16.89 -14.37
CA PHE A 311 -13.49 -15.48 -14.78
C PHE A 311 -14.89 -15.13 -15.31
N ARG A 312 -15.61 -16.10 -15.91
CA ARG A 312 -16.98 -15.90 -16.44
C ARG A 312 -18.06 -15.96 -15.36
N LEU A 313 -17.75 -16.38 -14.14
CA LEU A 313 -18.73 -16.47 -13.04
C LEU A 313 -19.21 -15.11 -12.50
N SER A 314 -18.60 -14.01 -12.96
CA SER A 314 -19.03 -12.66 -12.61
C SER A 314 -19.06 -11.78 -13.85
N ALA A 315 -20.26 -11.32 -14.23
CA ALA A 315 -20.45 -10.29 -15.26
C ALA A 315 -20.25 -8.86 -14.71
N LYS A 316 -19.82 -8.72 -13.45
CA LYS A 316 -19.63 -7.41 -12.82
C LYS A 316 -18.39 -6.74 -13.40
N GLY A 317 -18.52 -5.47 -13.78
CA GLY A 317 -17.48 -4.73 -14.46
C GLY A 317 -16.22 -4.44 -13.61
N PRO A 318 -15.23 -3.74 -14.19
CA PRO A 318 -13.91 -3.50 -13.59
C PRO A 318 -13.94 -2.78 -12.23
N SER A 319 -15.01 -2.05 -11.90
CA SER A 319 -15.20 -1.44 -10.58
C SER A 319 -15.39 -2.46 -9.45
N VAL A 320 -15.76 -3.69 -9.77
CA VAL A 320 -15.98 -4.77 -8.80
C VAL A 320 -14.76 -5.67 -8.69
N PHE A 321 -14.24 -6.15 -9.81
CA PHE A 321 -12.97 -6.87 -9.78
C PHE A 321 -12.19 -6.71 -11.08
N ILE A 322 -10.88 -6.76 -10.97
CA ILE A 322 -9.93 -6.83 -12.09
C ILE A 322 -9.05 -8.04 -11.83
N ALA A 323 -8.88 -8.91 -12.83
CA ALA A 323 -7.98 -10.05 -12.74
C ALA A 323 -6.82 -9.89 -13.72
N LYS A 324 -5.61 -10.23 -13.28
CA LYS A 324 -4.39 -10.21 -14.10
C LYS A 324 -3.57 -11.48 -13.86
N PHE A 325 -3.04 -12.06 -14.93
CA PHE A 325 -2.06 -13.13 -14.89
C PHE A 325 -0.66 -12.52 -14.75
N VAL A 326 0.05 -12.90 -13.69
CA VAL A 326 1.37 -12.35 -13.38
C VAL A 326 2.45 -13.30 -13.87
N VAL A 327 3.29 -12.80 -14.77
CA VAL A 327 4.34 -13.57 -15.46
C VAL A 327 5.65 -12.80 -15.42
N GLY A 328 6.72 -13.45 -14.98
CA GLY A 328 8.10 -12.99 -15.07
C GLY A 328 8.63 -13.10 -16.48
N THR A 329 9.28 -12.03 -16.95
CA THR A 329 9.79 -11.96 -18.33
C THR A 329 11.30 -11.82 -18.40
N MET A 330 12.01 -11.85 -17.27
CA MET A 330 13.47 -11.77 -17.26
C MET A 330 14.04 -13.13 -17.66
N GLY A 331 14.92 -13.16 -18.66
CA GLY A 331 15.57 -14.40 -19.13
C GLY A 331 14.76 -15.23 -20.12
N LEU A 332 13.53 -14.82 -20.48
CA LEU A 332 12.78 -15.46 -21.57
C LEU A 332 13.44 -15.21 -22.91
N ASP A 333 13.34 -16.21 -23.80
CA ASP A 333 13.78 -16.07 -25.17
C ASP A 333 12.86 -15.13 -25.97
N SER A 334 13.28 -14.78 -27.20
CA SER A 334 12.52 -13.87 -28.06
C SER A 334 11.17 -14.44 -28.51
N GLU A 335 11.05 -15.76 -28.64
CA GLU A 335 9.84 -16.42 -29.13
C GLU A 335 8.81 -16.55 -28.01
N GLU A 336 9.21 -16.99 -26.82
CA GLU A 336 8.41 -17.02 -25.60
C GLU A 336 7.84 -15.63 -25.26
N ARG A 337 8.68 -14.59 -25.36
CA ARG A 337 8.24 -13.20 -25.15
C ARG A 337 7.19 -12.80 -26.19
N LYS A 338 7.42 -13.11 -27.46
CA LYS A 338 6.50 -12.78 -28.55
C LYS A 338 5.14 -13.46 -28.35
N ILE A 339 5.11 -14.74 -27.98
CA ILE A 339 3.87 -15.48 -27.68
C ILE A 339 3.08 -14.79 -26.55
N LEU A 340 3.77 -14.38 -25.48
CA LEU A 340 3.14 -13.66 -24.37
C LEU A 340 2.63 -12.27 -24.77
N GLU A 341 3.38 -11.54 -25.60
CA GLU A 341 2.98 -10.23 -26.11
C GLU A 341 1.76 -10.33 -27.03
N GLU A 342 1.70 -11.34 -27.90
CA GLU A 342 0.54 -11.64 -28.74
C GLU A 342 -0.69 -12.04 -27.91
N GLU A 343 -0.50 -12.87 -26.88
CA GLU A 343 -1.57 -13.22 -25.94
C GLU A 343 -2.09 -11.96 -25.22
N ASN A 344 -1.19 -11.10 -24.73
CA ASN A 344 -1.58 -9.88 -24.03
C ASN A 344 -2.22 -8.85 -24.98
N ALA A 345 -1.79 -8.78 -26.24
CA ALA A 345 -2.44 -7.93 -27.24
C ALA A 345 -3.90 -8.36 -27.49
N LYS A 346 -4.19 -9.66 -27.38
CA LYS A 346 -5.54 -10.21 -27.54
C LYS A 346 -6.43 -10.02 -26.32
N PHE A 347 -5.92 -10.29 -25.11
CA PHE A 347 -6.74 -10.34 -23.89
C PHE A 347 -6.52 -9.18 -22.93
N GLY A 348 -5.36 -8.52 -22.98
CA GLY A 348 -5.01 -7.38 -22.13
C GLY A 348 -4.97 -7.70 -20.64
N ASP A 349 -4.84 -8.98 -20.25
CA ASP A 349 -4.94 -9.45 -18.88
C ASP A 349 -3.62 -10.00 -18.31
N LEU A 350 -2.50 -9.81 -19.01
CA LEU A 350 -1.16 -10.15 -18.48
C LEU A 350 -0.53 -8.96 -17.76
N SER A 351 0.26 -9.25 -16.73
CA SER A 351 1.10 -8.31 -15.98
C SER A 351 2.53 -8.83 -15.97
N PHE A 352 3.39 -8.14 -16.71
CA PHE A 352 4.77 -8.54 -16.93
C PHE A 352 5.71 -8.02 -15.85
N LEU A 353 6.33 -8.93 -15.10
CA LEU A 353 7.36 -8.61 -14.13
C LEU A 353 8.73 -8.59 -14.82
N LYS A 354 9.12 -7.42 -15.35
CA LYS A 354 10.34 -7.25 -16.17
C LYS A 354 11.63 -7.61 -15.44
N ARG A 355 11.67 -7.44 -14.12
CA ARG A 355 12.83 -7.70 -13.25
C ARG A 355 12.77 -9.07 -12.56
N HIS A 356 11.91 -9.97 -13.03
CA HIS A 356 11.71 -11.28 -12.42
C HIS A 356 11.98 -12.41 -13.40
N GLU A 357 12.86 -13.32 -12.99
CA GLU A 357 13.17 -14.56 -13.71
C GLU A 357 12.38 -15.69 -13.08
N GLU A 358 11.68 -16.44 -13.93
CA GLU A 358 10.81 -17.54 -13.50
C GLU A 358 11.64 -18.71 -12.98
N ALA A 359 11.47 -19.00 -11.71
CA ALA A 359 11.94 -20.23 -11.11
C ALA A 359 11.12 -20.56 -9.88
N TYR A 360 10.98 -21.85 -9.60
CA TYR A 360 10.16 -22.32 -8.50
C TYR A 360 10.67 -21.88 -7.12
N ASP A 361 11.99 -21.76 -6.96
CA ASP A 361 12.64 -21.24 -5.75
C ASP A 361 12.67 -19.71 -5.68
N LYS A 362 12.21 -19.02 -6.74
CA LYS A 362 12.06 -17.56 -6.80
C LYS A 362 10.60 -17.11 -6.60
N LEU A 363 9.68 -18.03 -6.30
CA LEU A 363 8.25 -17.74 -6.16
C LEU A 363 7.95 -16.65 -5.12
N ALA A 364 8.67 -16.63 -3.99
CA ALA A 364 8.53 -15.57 -2.99
C ALA A 364 8.83 -14.16 -3.57
N LYS A 365 9.85 -14.05 -4.43
CA LYS A 365 10.14 -12.79 -5.15
C LYS A 365 9.05 -12.45 -6.16
N LYS A 366 8.49 -13.46 -6.84
CA LYS A 366 7.37 -13.27 -7.77
C LYS A 366 6.15 -12.67 -7.07
N THR A 367 5.79 -13.21 -5.90
CA THR A 367 4.70 -12.67 -5.08
C THR A 367 5.00 -11.25 -4.60
N LEU A 368 6.21 -10.98 -4.13
CA LEU A 368 6.56 -9.62 -3.70
C LEU A 368 6.47 -8.61 -4.86
N PHE A 369 6.94 -8.99 -6.05
CA PHE A 369 6.83 -8.19 -7.26
C PHE A 369 5.40 -8.08 -7.79
N SER A 370 4.54 -9.07 -7.55
CA SER A 370 3.12 -8.96 -7.88
C SER A 370 2.41 -7.91 -7.02
N PHE A 371 2.76 -7.82 -5.72
CA PHE A 371 2.29 -6.75 -4.84
C PHE A 371 2.75 -5.38 -5.31
N GLN A 372 4.03 -5.22 -5.67
CA GLN A 372 4.56 -3.96 -6.21
C GLN A 372 3.86 -3.57 -7.51
N ASN A 373 3.75 -4.50 -8.47
CA ASN A 373 3.08 -4.26 -9.73
C ASN A 373 1.60 -3.87 -9.52
N ALA A 374 0.90 -4.51 -8.60
CA ALA A 374 -0.48 -4.15 -8.30
C ALA A 374 -0.58 -2.75 -7.67
N TYR A 375 0.26 -2.46 -6.68
CA TYR A 375 0.31 -1.18 -5.99
C TYR A 375 0.64 0.00 -6.93
N ASP A 376 1.59 -0.19 -7.85
CA ASP A 376 2.05 0.87 -8.75
C ASP A 376 1.05 1.16 -9.88
N ASN A 377 0.30 0.15 -10.33
CA ASN A 377 -0.50 0.25 -11.57
C ASN A 377 -2.02 0.27 -11.34
N PHE A 378 -2.51 -0.10 -10.15
CA PHE A 378 -3.94 -0.28 -9.91
C PHE A 378 -4.40 0.35 -8.58
N LYS A 379 -5.63 0.89 -8.59
CA LYS A 379 -6.33 1.30 -7.36
C LYS A 379 -7.33 0.24 -6.95
N PHE A 380 -7.14 -0.37 -5.79
CA PHE A 380 -8.02 -1.43 -5.29
C PHE A 380 -8.22 -1.39 -3.78
N LYS A 381 -9.29 -2.02 -3.27
CA LYS A 381 -9.54 -2.15 -1.82
C LYS A 381 -8.94 -3.42 -1.22
N PHE A 382 -9.05 -4.51 -1.96
CA PHE A 382 -8.52 -5.82 -1.56
C PHE A 382 -7.77 -6.47 -2.71
N PHE A 383 -6.78 -7.28 -2.37
CA PHE A 383 -5.93 -8.03 -3.28
C PHE A 383 -6.10 -9.51 -3.00
N LEU A 384 -6.43 -10.30 -4.01
CA LEU A 384 -6.43 -11.76 -3.97
C LEU A 384 -5.20 -12.27 -4.70
N LYS A 385 -4.31 -12.96 -3.98
CA LYS A 385 -3.33 -13.86 -4.59
C LYS A 385 -4.01 -15.18 -4.89
N THR A 386 -3.81 -15.73 -6.07
CA THR A 386 -4.22 -17.10 -6.41
C THR A 386 -3.25 -17.72 -7.41
N ASP A 387 -3.28 -19.04 -7.55
CA ASP A 387 -2.47 -19.76 -8.53
C ASP A 387 -3.31 -20.14 -9.76
N ALA A 388 -2.66 -20.37 -10.92
CA ALA A 388 -3.34 -20.73 -12.18
C ALA A 388 -4.05 -22.10 -12.16
N ASP A 389 -3.82 -22.88 -11.10
CA ASP A 389 -4.42 -24.19 -10.83
C ASP A 389 -5.43 -24.17 -9.67
N SER A 390 -5.88 -22.97 -9.30
CA SER A 390 -6.89 -22.73 -8.28
C SER A 390 -8.19 -22.26 -8.91
N PHE A 391 -9.31 -22.69 -8.35
CA PHE A 391 -10.66 -22.30 -8.79
C PHE A 391 -11.30 -21.38 -7.76
N VAL A 392 -11.77 -20.21 -8.21
CA VAL A 392 -12.31 -19.16 -7.32
C VAL A 392 -13.79 -18.91 -7.60
N ARG A 393 -14.64 -19.05 -6.58
CA ARG A 393 -16.05 -18.63 -6.66
C ARG A 393 -16.18 -17.14 -6.36
N ILE A 394 -15.87 -16.32 -7.36
CA ILE A 394 -15.74 -14.86 -7.25
C ILE A 394 -16.96 -14.18 -6.61
N THR A 395 -18.18 -14.53 -7.02
CA THR A 395 -19.39 -13.88 -6.48
C THR A 395 -19.58 -14.14 -4.98
N PRO A 396 -19.60 -15.40 -4.48
CA PRO A 396 -19.59 -15.70 -3.05
C PRO A 396 -18.40 -15.08 -2.30
N LEU A 397 -17.20 -15.12 -2.89
CA LEU A 397 -15.99 -14.57 -2.27
C LEU A 397 -16.15 -13.07 -2.00
N ILE A 398 -16.59 -12.29 -2.99
CA ILE A 398 -16.81 -10.84 -2.86
C ILE A 398 -17.91 -10.53 -1.84
N MET A 399 -18.99 -11.31 -1.80
CA MET A 399 -20.07 -11.13 -0.82
C MET A 399 -19.56 -11.32 0.61
N ASN A 400 -18.77 -12.37 0.86
CA ASN A 400 -18.16 -12.62 2.16
C ASN A 400 -17.07 -11.57 2.48
N LEU A 401 -16.29 -11.14 1.49
CA LEU A 401 -15.29 -10.09 1.68
C LEU A 401 -15.94 -8.78 2.14
N LYS A 402 -17.13 -8.46 1.60
CA LYS A 402 -17.90 -7.28 1.99
C LYS A 402 -18.39 -7.29 3.43
N THR A 403 -18.56 -8.46 4.06
CA THR A 403 -18.97 -8.56 5.48
C THR A 403 -17.77 -8.49 6.42
N VAL A 404 -16.63 -9.06 6.03
CA VAL A 404 -15.42 -9.11 6.87
C VAL A 404 -14.64 -7.79 6.89
N GLN A 405 -14.67 -7.04 5.77
CA GLN A 405 -13.88 -5.84 5.43
C GLN A 405 -13.10 -5.23 6.60
N HIS A 406 -11.78 -5.21 6.47
CA HIS A 406 -10.90 -4.59 7.47
C HIS A 406 -9.68 -3.94 6.78
N PRO A 407 -9.20 -2.77 7.25
CA PRO A 407 -8.06 -2.09 6.65
C PRO A 407 -6.75 -2.87 6.75
N MET A 408 -6.62 -3.76 7.74
CA MET A 408 -5.45 -4.64 7.94
C MET A 408 -5.84 -6.13 7.80
N LEU A 409 -6.63 -6.48 6.78
CA LEU A 409 -7.16 -7.84 6.61
C LEU A 409 -6.13 -8.78 5.98
N TYR A 410 -5.89 -9.93 6.61
CA TYR A 410 -5.20 -11.05 5.98
C TYR A 410 -6.02 -12.33 6.13
N TRP A 411 -6.72 -12.72 5.06
CA TRP A 411 -7.76 -13.75 5.07
C TRP A 411 -7.42 -14.94 4.18
N GLY A 412 -7.53 -16.15 4.71
CA GLY A 412 -7.29 -17.39 3.98
C GLY A 412 -7.31 -18.60 4.91
N PHE A 413 -6.59 -19.66 4.54
CA PHE A 413 -6.42 -20.84 5.37
C PHE A 413 -5.15 -20.78 6.23
N LEU A 414 -5.28 -20.27 7.46
CA LEU A 414 -4.16 -19.96 8.35
C LEU A 414 -3.51 -21.21 8.94
N ASP A 415 -2.18 -21.33 8.88
CA ASP A 415 -1.40 -22.37 9.57
C ASP A 415 -0.31 -21.76 10.46
N GLY A 416 -0.26 -22.23 11.71
CA GLY A 416 0.77 -21.87 12.70
C GLY A 416 1.64 -23.05 13.13
N ARG A 417 1.35 -24.27 12.66
CA ARG A 417 2.03 -25.48 13.15
C ARG A 417 3.30 -25.81 12.38
N ALA A 418 3.44 -25.31 11.15
CA ALA A 418 4.51 -25.72 10.26
C ALA A 418 5.90 -25.41 10.85
N LYS A 419 6.84 -26.34 10.63
CA LYS A 419 8.23 -26.22 11.09
C LYS A 419 9.15 -25.96 9.89
N PRO A 420 10.22 -25.15 10.08
CA PRO A 420 11.24 -24.97 9.06
C PRO A 420 11.86 -26.28 8.61
N PHE A 421 11.83 -26.53 7.30
CA PHE A 421 12.49 -27.70 6.75
C PHE A 421 14.01 -27.51 6.86
N ARG A 422 14.70 -28.44 7.51
CA ARG A 422 16.16 -28.39 7.64
C ARG A 422 16.89 -29.23 6.58
N LYS A 423 16.18 -30.10 5.87
CA LYS A 423 16.71 -31.01 4.84
C LYS A 423 15.77 -31.08 3.62
N GLY A 424 16.28 -31.59 2.50
CA GLY A 424 15.52 -31.77 1.25
C GLY A 424 15.43 -30.54 0.36
N LYS A 425 14.67 -30.64 -0.74
CA LYS A 425 14.49 -29.57 -1.74
C LYS A 425 13.97 -28.26 -1.11
N TRP A 426 13.21 -28.39 -0.03
CA TRP A 426 12.55 -27.29 0.67
C TRP A 426 13.31 -26.75 1.87
N LYS A 427 14.58 -27.17 2.06
CA LYS A 427 15.37 -26.71 3.19
C LYS A 427 15.47 -25.18 3.23
N GLU A 428 15.32 -24.64 4.42
CA GLU A 428 15.43 -23.21 4.71
C GLU A 428 16.41 -23.03 5.89
N PRO A 429 17.72 -23.20 5.63
CA PRO A 429 18.74 -23.18 6.68
C PRO A 429 18.82 -21.81 7.36
N GLU A 430 18.55 -20.76 6.58
CA GLU A 430 18.58 -19.36 7.00
C GLU A 430 17.42 -18.94 7.91
N TRP A 431 16.41 -19.80 8.12
CA TRP A 431 15.34 -19.49 9.05
C TRP A 431 15.82 -19.57 10.50
N ASN A 432 15.96 -18.41 11.13
CA ASN A 432 16.42 -18.22 12.50
C ASN A 432 15.48 -17.35 13.36
N LEU A 433 14.28 -17.03 12.87
CA LEU A 433 13.32 -16.20 13.61
C LEU A 433 12.67 -16.95 14.77
N CYS A 434 12.38 -18.25 14.59
CA CYS A 434 11.73 -19.09 15.58
C CYS A 434 11.89 -20.59 15.22
N ASP A 435 11.53 -21.48 16.14
CA ASP A 435 11.50 -22.95 15.93
C ASP A 435 10.38 -23.40 14.99
N ARG A 436 9.40 -22.53 14.76
CA ARG A 436 8.28 -22.72 13.84
C ARG A 436 8.25 -21.58 12.82
N TYR A 437 7.53 -21.79 11.73
CA TYR A 437 7.14 -20.68 10.88
C TYR A 437 6.15 -19.78 11.62
N LEU A 438 6.25 -18.48 11.37
CA LEU A 438 5.29 -17.51 11.86
C LEU A 438 3.95 -17.72 11.15
N PRO A 439 2.80 -17.49 11.79
CA PRO A 439 1.48 -17.78 11.20
C PRO A 439 1.32 -17.17 9.80
N TYR A 440 0.90 -17.99 8.85
CA TYR A 440 0.78 -17.61 7.45
C TYR A 440 -0.43 -18.27 6.77
N GLN A 441 -0.99 -17.62 5.74
CA GLN A 441 -2.09 -18.20 4.97
C GLN A 441 -1.54 -19.18 3.93
N LEU A 442 -2.11 -20.37 3.83
CA LEU A 442 -1.58 -21.45 2.99
C LEU A 442 -1.98 -21.31 1.50
N GLY A 443 -0.99 -21.48 0.61
CA GLY A 443 -1.05 -22.00 -0.76
C GLY A 443 -1.88 -21.24 -1.78
N GLY A 444 -2.82 -21.96 -2.40
CA GLY A 444 -3.48 -21.62 -3.68
C GLY A 444 -4.33 -20.35 -3.68
N GLY A 445 -4.56 -19.71 -2.53
CA GLY A 445 -5.07 -18.35 -2.52
C GLY A 445 -5.31 -17.73 -1.14
N TYR A 446 -5.13 -16.42 -1.06
CA TYR A 446 -5.36 -15.61 0.14
C TYR A 446 -5.63 -14.15 -0.22
N ILE A 447 -6.33 -13.44 0.67
CA ILE A 447 -6.72 -12.04 0.50
C ILE A 447 -5.97 -11.14 1.46
N LEU A 448 -5.47 -10.02 0.93
CA LEU A 448 -4.87 -8.92 1.67
C LEU A 448 -5.66 -7.63 1.45
N SER A 449 -5.76 -6.79 2.47
CA SER A 449 -6.26 -5.42 2.28
C SER A 449 -5.23 -4.53 1.59
N TYR A 450 -5.69 -3.42 1.00
CA TYR A 450 -4.84 -2.44 0.35
C TYR A 450 -3.67 -1.98 1.23
N GLU A 451 -3.88 -1.69 2.52
CA GLU A 451 -2.80 -1.22 3.39
C GLU A 451 -1.69 -2.24 3.59
N LEU A 452 -2.02 -3.53 3.68
CA LEU A 452 -1.00 -4.58 3.78
C LEU A 452 -0.21 -4.69 2.48
N VAL A 453 -0.88 -4.63 1.32
CA VAL A 453 -0.20 -4.67 0.01
C VAL A 453 0.68 -3.42 -0.17
N ARG A 454 0.21 -2.24 0.22
CA ARG A 454 1.01 -1.00 0.22
C ARG A 454 2.25 -1.14 1.10
N PHE A 455 2.09 -1.69 2.32
CA PHE A 455 3.23 -1.94 3.21
C PHE A 455 4.24 -2.90 2.56
N LEU A 456 3.77 -4.01 2.00
CA LEU A 456 4.62 -5.00 1.36
C LEU A 456 5.34 -4.43 0.12
N ALA A 457 4.62 -3.67 -0.71
CA ALA A 457 5.19 -3.06 -1.91
C ALA A 457 6.25 -1.98 -1.59
N THR A 458 5.94 -1.11 -0.63
CA THR A 458 6.82 0.01 -0.25
C THR A 458 8.09 -0.46 0.46
N ASN A 459 7.99 -1.52 1.26
CA ASN A 459 9.10 -2.03 2.06
C ASN A 459 9.79 -3.25 1.42
N ALA A 460 9.47 -3.58 0.16
CA ALA A 460 10.01 -4.75 -0.54
C ALA A 460 11.54 -4.92 -0.43
N PRO A 461 12.39 -3.85 -0.52
CA PRO A 461 13.85 -4.01 -0.39
C PRO A 461 14.31 -4.39 1.02
N LEU A 462 13.50 -4.17 2.05
CA LEU A 462 13.84 -4.44 3.45
C LEU A 462 13.62 -5.92 3.82
N PHE A 463 12.79 -6.63 3.05
CA PHE A 463 12.37 -7.96 3.41
C PHE A 463 13.42 -9.02 3.11
N ARG A 464 13.62 -9.92 4.08
CA ARG A 464 14.34 -11.15 3.85
C ARG A 464 13.47 -12.10 3.03
N ILE A 465 13.99 -12.57 1.90
CA ILE A 465 13.28 -13.52 1.05
C ILE A 465 13.53 -14.94 1.55
N TYR A 466 12.45 -15.65 1.89
CA TYR A 466 12.48 -17.08 2.21
C TYR A 466 12.12 -17.91 0.98
N LYS A 467 12.38 -19.22 1.02
CA LYS A 467 12.17 -20.09 -0.14
C LYS A 467 10.68 -20.39 -0.33
N ASN A 468 9.96 -20.57 0.78
CA ASN A 468 8.52 -20.73 0.74
C ASN A 468 7.85 -19.34 0.66
N GLU A 469 7.04 -19.16 -0.37
CA GLU A 469 6.34 -17.91 -0.66
C GLU A 469 5.32 -17.54 0.42
N ASP A 470 4.44 -18.48 0.78
CA ASP A 470 3.41 -18.25 1.79
C ASP A 470 4.02 -17.88 3.15
N VAL A 471 5.07 -18.63 3.54
CA VAL A 471 5.85 -18.37 4.76
C VAL A 471 6.48 -16.98 4.72
N SER A 472 6.99 -16.56 3.56
CA SER A 472 7.59 -15.25 3.41
C SER A 472 6.58 -14.15 3.70
N VAL A 473 5.38 -14.22 3.13
CA VAL A 473 4.31 -13.23 3.38
C VAL A 473 3.93 -13.18 4.85
N GLY A 474 3.74 -14.34 5.49
CA GLY A 474 3.48 -14.40 6.93
C GLY A 474 4.59 -13.77 7.77
N ALA A 475 5.87 -14.03 7.42
CA ALA A 475 7.02 -13.45 8.11
C ALA A 475 7.14 -11.94 7.92
N TRP A 476 6.87 -11.41 6.72
CA TRP A 476 6.94 -9.98 6.43
C TRP A 476 5.85 -9.15 7.11
N LEU A 477 4.70 -9.77 7.35
CA LEU A 477 3.57 -9.16 8.05
C LEU A 477 3.63 -9.38 9.57
N ALA A 478 4.53 -10.24 10.05
CA ALA A 478 4.66 -10.52 11.46
C ALA A 478 5.11 -9.27 12.23
N GLY A 479 4.50 -9.04 13.39
CA GLY A 479 4.74 -7.86 14.22
C GLY A 479 3.88 -6.65 13.87
N LEU A 480 3.10 -6.69 12.79
CA LEU A 480 2.06 -5.72 12.51
C LEU A 480 0.74 -6.12 13.21
N ASP A 481 -0.12 -5.13 13.47
CA ASP A 481 -1.48 -5.36 13.99
C ASP A 481 -2.42 -5.83 12.86
N VAL A 482 -2.17 -7.05 12.37
CA VAL A 482 -2.92 -7.68 11.28
C VAL A 482 -4.15 -8.39 11.84
N LYS A 483 -5.30 -8.15 11.21
CA LYS A 483 -6.49 -8.96 11.42
C LYS A 483 -6.39 -10.23 10.58
N TYR A 484 -5.83 -11.27 11.18
CA TYR A 484 -5.85 -12.61 10.62
C TYR A 484 -7.28 -13.16 10.65
N VAL A 485 -7.74 -13.67 9.51
CA VAL A 485 -9.01 -14.41 9.41
C VAL A 485 -8.69 -15.78 8.86
N HIS A 486 -8.97 -16.81 9.65
CA HIS A 486 -8.91 -18.20 9.23
C HIS A 486 -10.27 -18.62 8.70
N ASP A 487 -10.31 -19.19 7.50
CA ASP A 487 -11.54 -19.66 6.87
C ASP A 487 -11.34 -21.03 6.23
N PRO A 488 -11.97 -22.08 6.79
CA PRO A 488 -11.89 -23.44 6.27
C PRO A 488 -12.39 -23.60 4.82
N ARG A 489 -13.20 -22.66 4.32
CA ARG A 489 -13.69 -22.65 2.94
C ARG A 489 -12.61 -22.33 1.92
N PHE A 490 -11.39 -21.99 2.37
CA PHE A 490 -10.19 -21.92 1.55
C PHE A 490 -9.51 -23.30 1.57
N ASP A 491 -9.83 -24.13 0.59
CA ASP A 491 -9.17 -25.41 0.35
C ASP A 491 -7.88 -25.19 -0.45
N THR A 492 -6.91 -24.54 0.20
CA THR A 492 -5.72 -23.99 -0.46
C THR A 492 -4.42 -24.70 -0.06
N GLU A 493 -4.51 -25.83 0.65
CA GLU A 493 -3.35 -26.68 0.92
C GLU A 493 -2.75 -27.24 -0.40
N TRP A 494 -1.52 -27.77 -0.35
CA TRP A 494 -0.83 -28.31 -1.54
C TRP A 494 -1.58 -29.43 -2.29
N THR A 495 -2.58 -30.04 -1.63
CA THR A 495 -3.51 -31.04 -2.17
C THR A 495 -4.90 -30.75 -1.62
N SER A 496 -5.91 -30.84 -2.47
CA SER A 496 -7.31 -30.62 -2.09
C SER A 496 -7.79 -31.60 -1.02
N ARG A 497 -8.65 -31.12 -0.11
CA ARG A 497 -9.36 -31.94 0.89
C ARG A 497 -10.56 -32.69 0.31
N GLY A 498 -10.94 -32.41 -0.93
CA GLY A 498 -12.06 -33.02 -1.64
C GLY A 498 -12.89 -31.97 -2.37
N CYS A 499 -14.20 -32.17 -2.47
CA CYS A 499 -15.10 -31.19 -3.06
C CYS A 499 -16.25 -30.88 -2.08
N SER A 500 -16.37 -29.60 -1.71
CA SER A 500 -17.47 -29.06 -0.91
C SER A 500 -18.10 -27.86 -1.63
N ASN A 501 -19.44 -27.76 -1.62
CA ASN A 501 -20.14 -26.61 -2.17
C ASN A 501 -20.01 -25.35 -1.30
N GLU A 502 -19.38 -25.44 -0.14
CA GLU A 502 -19.08 -24.30 0.72
C GLU A 502 -17.75 -23.62 0.37
N TYR A 503 -16.86 -24.30 -0.38
CA TYR A 503 -15.56 -23.75 -0.73
C TYR A 503 -15.68 -22.45 -1.51
N LEU A 504 -14.84 -21.47 -1.15
CA LEU A 504 -14.71 -20.20 -1.83
C LEU A 504 -13.55 -20.23 -2.82
N ILE A 505 -12.45 -20.88 -2.42
CA ILE A 505 -11.26 -21.14 -3.23
C ILE A 505 -10.88 -22.60 -3.01
N THR A 506 -10.55 -23.31 -4.07
CA THR A 506 -10.06 -24.69 -3.99
C THR A 506 -8.86 -24.89 -4.91
N HIS A 507 -7.89 -25.67 -4.43
CA HIS A 507 -6.60 -25.98 -5.03
C HIS A 507 -6.23 -27.43 -4.67
N LYS A 508 -5.57 -28.22 -5.51
CA LYS A 508 -5.03 -27.97 -6.86
C LYS A 508 -5.84 -28.73 -7.89
N HIS A 509 -6.23 -28.07 -8.99
CA HIS A 509 -7.08 -28.65 -10.02
C HIS A 509 -6.41 -28.73 -11.39
N THR A 510 -6.75 -29.79 -12.11
CA THR A 510 -6.51 -29.93 -13.55
C THR A 510 -7.46 -29.02 -14.34
N MET A 511 -7.13 -28.75 -15.60
CA MET A 511 -7.98 -27.95 -16.48
C MET A 511 -9.37 -28.59 -16.68
N GLN A 512 -9.44 -29.92 -16.75
CA GLN A 512 -10.70 -30.65 -16.90
C GLN A 512 -11.57 -30.53 -15.65
N GLU A 513 -10.99 -30.64 -14.45
CA GLU A 513 -11.70 -30.44 -13.18
C GLU A 513 -12.25 -29.01 -13.07
N MET A 514 -11.46 -27.99 -13.43
CA MET A 514 -11.92 -26.60 -13.43
C MET A 514 -13.08 -26.38 -14.41
N THR A 515 -13.03 -26.96 -15.62
CA THR A 515 -14.14 -26.91 -16.57
C THR A 515 -15.38 -27.59 -16.01
N GLN A 516 -15.24 -28.77 -15.41
CA GLN A 516 -16.36 -29.49 -14.82
C GLN A 516 -17.00 -28.71 -13.66
N MET A 517 -16.18 -28.10 -12.79
CA MET A 517 -16.66 -27.23 -11.70
C MET A 517 -17.46 -26.04 -12.24
N TYR A 518 -16.97 -25.41 -13.31
CA TYR A 518 -17.68 -24.30 -13.96
C TYR A 518 -19.01 -24.73 -14.56
N GLU A 519 -19.04 -25.84 -15.31
CA GLU A 519 -20.28 -26.36 -15.89
C GLU A 519 -21.27 -26.81 -14.83
N ASN A 520 -20.80 -27.43 -13.73
CA ASN A 520 -21.65 -27.75 -12.58
C ASN A 520 -22.29 -26.49 -11.98
N LEU A 521 -21.51 -25.43 -11.77
CA LEU A 521 -22.03 -24.16 -11.23
C LEU A 521 -23.05 -23.52 -12.16
N LYS A 522 -22.81 -23.58 -13.46
CA LYS A 522 -23.71 -23.02 -14.49
C LYS A 522 -25.02 -23.80 -14.59
N THR A 523 -24.98 -25.12 -14.52
CA THR A 523 -26.15 -26.00 -14.73
C THR A 523 -26.95 -26.24 -13.45
N THR A 524 -26.27 -26.43 -12.32
CA THR A 524 -26.89 -26.86 -11.05
C THR A 524 -26.80 -25.82 -9.94
N GLY A 525 -25.97 -24.77 -10.10
CA GLY A 525 -25.66 -23.81 -9.05
C GLY A 525 -24.70 -24.34 -7.98
N LYS A 526 -24.24 -25.60 -8.10
CA LYS A 526 -23.34 -26.28 -7.15
C LYS A 526 -21.95 -26.46 -7.74
N LEU A 527 -20.91 -26.40 -6.91
CA LEU A 527 -19.53 -26.63 -7.33
C LEU A 527 -19.29 -28.11 -7.64
N CYS A 528 -19.82 -28.97 -6.77
CA CYS A 528 -19.61 -30.41 -6.80
C CYS A 528 -20.90 -31.11 -7.25
N ALA A 529 -20.80 -32.03 -8.21
CA ALA A 529 -21.91 -32.93 -8.55
C ALA A 529 -22.30 -33.81 -7.34
N LYS A 530 -21.28 -34.26 -6.59
CA LYS A 530 -21.41 -34.92 -5.30
C LYS A 530 -20.29 -34.42 -4.40
N GLU A 531 -20.63 -34.01 -3.18
CA GLU A 531 -19.63 -33.64 -2.19
C GLU A 531 -18.89 -34.89 -1.71
N PHE A 532 -17.60 -34.74 -1.53
CA PHE A 532 -16.76 -35.79 -0.98
C PHE A 532 -15.60 -35.14 -0.25
N HIS A 533 -15.19 -35.78 0.83
CA HIS A 533 -13.92 -35.47 1.48
C HIS A 533 -13.03 -36.68 1.28
N PHE A 534 -11.72 -36.45 1.17
CA PHE A 534 -10.74 -37.53 1.34
C PHE A 534 -10.67 -37.89 2.83
N CYS A 535 -11.79 -38.39 3.36
CA CYS A 535 -12.02 -38.80 4.74
C CYS A 535 -10.93 -39.80 5.11
N ARG A 536 -10.06 -39.39 6.05
CA ARG A 536 -9.00 -40.13 6.77
C ARG A 536 -7.57 -39.60 6.61
N ARG A 537 -7.26 -38.72 5.64
CA ARG A 537 -5.86 -38.22 5.49
C ARG A 537 -5.67 -36.71 5.73
N ARG A 538 -6.69 -35.86 5.56
CA ARG A 538 -6.57 -34.40 5.74
C ARG A 538 -7.85 -33.73 6.22
N LEU A 539 -8.12 -33.84 7.52
CA LEU A 539 -9.22 -33.12 8.16
C LEU A 539 -8.98 -31.61 8.15
N SER A 540 -10.02 -30.81 7.98
CA SER A 540 -9.97 -29.36 8.21
C SER A 540 -9.87 -29.04 9.71
N TYR A 541 -9.70 -27.77 10.06
CA TYR A 541 -9.69 -27.30 11.45
C TYR A 541 -10.22 -25.88 11.53
N VAL A 542 -10.56 -25.43 12.74
CA VAL A 542 -10.77 -24.02 13.05
C VAL A 542 -9.55 -23.53 13.83
N TYR A 543 -8.97 -22.41 13.41
CA TYR A 543 -7.83 -21.83 14.09
C TYR A 543 -8.25 -21.23 15.43
N ASP A 544 -7.66 -21.73 16.52
CA ASP A 544 -7.84 -21.20 17.86
C ASP A 544 -6.84 -20.08 18.13
N PHE A 545 -7.33 -18.83 18.07
CA PHE A 545 -6.54 -17.62 18.32
C PHE A 545 -6.19 -17.41 19.79
N SER A 546 -6.78 -18.16 20.73
CA SER A 546 -6.40 -18.11 22.15
C SER A 546 -5.17 -18.96 22.46
N LYS A 547 -4.71 -19.76 21.49
CA LYS A 547 -3.62 -20.72 21.65
C LYS A 547 -2.38 -20.29 20.87
N PRO A 548 -1.18 -20.68 21.33
CA PRO A 548 0.03 -20.47 20.55
C PRO A 548 -0.03 -21.26 19.23
N PRO A 549 0.78 -20.90 18.22
CA PRO A 549 0.82 -21.58 16.92
C PRO A 549 1.07 -23.09 17.00
N SER A 550 1.69 -23.58 18.08
CA SER A 550 1.88 -25.02 18.34
C SER A 550 0.59 -25.78 18.63
N GLU A 551 -0.47 -25.10 19.08
CA GLU A 551 -1.72 -25.68 19.59
C GLU A 551 -2.97 -25.17 18.85
N CYS A 552 -2.83 -24.17 17.98
CA CYS A 552 -3.93 -23.48 17.29
C CYS A 552 -4.87 -24.36 16.46
N CYS A 553 -4.36 -25.48 15.96
CA CYS A 553 -4.84 -26.02 14.69
C CYS A 553 -5.08 -27.54 14.83
N THR A 554 -5.88 -27.89 15.83
CA THR A 554 -6.24 -29.26 16.17
C THR A 554 -7.28 -29.80 15.18
N ARG A 555 -6.97 -30.94 14.56
CA ARG A 555 -7.83 -31.59 13.56
C ARG A 555 -8.66 -32.68 14.24
N VAL A 556 -9.98 -32.47 14.32
CA VAL A 556 -10.91 -33.38 15.01
C VAL A 556 -11.70 -34.22 14.01
N ASN A 557 -11.66 -35.55 14.16
CA ASN A 557 -12.39 -36.48 13.31
C ASN A 557 -13.92 -36.31 13.48
N GLY A 558 -14.66 -36.43 12.38
CA GLY A 558 -16.14 -36.38 12.40
C GLY A 558 -16.74 -34.97 12.46
N THR A 559 -15.93 -33.93 12.27
CA THR A 559 -16.41 -32.55 12.15
C THR A 559 -16.86 -32.26 10.71
N ASN A 560 -17.96 -31.54 10.53
CA ASN A 560 -18.46 -31.07 9.24
C ASN A 560 -17.79 -29.75 8.81
N ILE A 561 -16.52 -29.55 9.20
CA ILE A 561 -15.78 -28.36 8.80
C ILE A 561 -15.37 -28.55 7.33
N PRO A 562 -15.70 -27.60 6.43
CA PRO A 562 -15.34 -27.67 5.02
C PRO A 562 -13.85 -27.98 4.80
#